data_AF-A0A3Q2UQB3-F1
#
_entry.id   AF-A0A3Q2UQB3-F1
#
_cell.length_a   1.000
_cell.length_b   1.000
_cell.length_c   1.000
_cell.angle_alpha   90.00
_cell.angle_beta   90.00
_cell.angle_gamma   90.00
#
_symmetry.space_group_name_H-M   'P 1'
#
loop_
_entity.id
_entity.type
_entity.pdbx_description
1 polymer ?
#
loop_
_entity_poly.entity_id
_entity_poly.type
_entity_poly.pdbx_seq_one_letter_code
_entity_poly.pdbx_strand_id
1 'polypeptide(L)'
;MKVWSDEGRRSFWAEGSLPVWFVQAAAALCISVGSFSDPEDLPGLAHFLEHSEFPALHLNIHIQSDPPEHYDQELISNAQTLKHEPREKQINTYERLRDFWKRHYSAHYMTLAVQSRESLDTLEEWVREIFIKIPNNGEPRPDFSHLQQPFDTPAFHKLYRVVPVRKVHALTISWAVPPQGKHYRVKPLHYISWLIGHEGAGSILSLLRKRCWALALFGGNSETGFDQNSTYSIFSVSITLTDEGYQNFYQVVHLVFQYLKMLQTQGPQQRIYEEIQKIEDNEFRYQEQTDPVDFVENICENMQLFPKQDFLTGDQLMFHYDPQVIGAALSLLTPLRANLLLLSPENEGRCPLREKWFGTSYSCEDIPEEWEQRWEADLELNPDLHLPAENRFIATDFNLKTSDCPDTEFPVRILDLEQGALWYKKDNKFKIPKEHTWTHLGI
;
A
#
# COMPACT_ATOMS: atom_id res chain seq x y z
N MET A 1 -26.94 -2.21 -5.39
CA MET A 1 -25.93 -1.74 -6.36
C MET A 1 -26.11 -0.24 -6.55
N LYS A 2 -25.10 0.56 -6.21
CA LYS A 2 -25.12 2.02 -6.39
C LYS A 2 -24.31 2.33 -7.65
N VAL A 3 -24.95 2.85 -8.69
CA VAL A 3 -24.28 3.29 -9.92
C VAL A 3 -23.91 4.76 -9.72
N TRP A 4 -22.66 5.12 -10.03
CA TRP A 4 -22.17 6.50 -10.01
C TRP A 4 -21.53 6.84 -11.35
N SER A 5 -21.69 8.09 -11.76
CA SER A 5 -21.18 8.64 -13.00
C SER A 5 -20.73 10.07 -12.78
N ASP A 6 -19.52 10.41 -13.25
CA ASP A 6 -19.07 11.79 -13.37
C ASP A 6 -19.44 12.35 -14.74
N GLU A 7 -19.99 13.56 -14.77
CA GLU A 7 -20.35 14.23 -16.01
C GLU A 7 -19.14 14.96 -16.61
N GLY A 8 -18.81 14.60 -17.84
CA GLY A 8 -18.40 15.60 -18.82
C GLY A 8 -17.01 15.44 -19.42
N ARG A 9 -16.95 14.82 -20.60
CA ARG A 9 -16.03 15.23 -21.68
C ARG A 9 -16.73 15.14 -23.03
N ARG A 10 -17.16 16.29 -23.57
CA ARG A 10 -17.50 16.44 -24.98
C ARG A 10 -16.21 16.61 -25.78
N SER A 11 -16.09 15.91 -26.90
CA SER A 11 -15.18 16.33 -27.97
C SER A 11 -15.79 16.11 -29.36
N PHE A 12 -15.58 17.12 -30.20
CA PHE A 12 -16.07 17.32 -31.56
C PHE A 12 -15.13 16.60 -32.55
N TRP A 13 -15.65 16.15 -33.70
CA TRP A 13 -14.81 15.69 -34.81
C TRP A 13 -15.03 16.57 -36.05
N ALA A 14 -13.92 17.03 -36.63
CA ALA A 14 -13.83 17.47 -38.02
C ALA A 14 -12.89 16.50 -38.76
N GLU A 15 -13.20 16.25 -40.02
CA GLU A 15 -12.66 15.20 -40.89
C GLU A 15 -11.15 15.25 -41.12
N GLY A 16 -10.52 14.08 -41.18
CA GLY A 16 -9.19 13.88 -41.79
C GLY A 16 -8.18 13.16 -40.90
N SER A 17 -8.07 11.84 -41.07
CA SER A 17 -6.99 10.95 -40.57
C SER A 17 -6.71 11.01 -39.06
N LEU A 18 -7.32 10.10 -38.29
CA LEU A 18 -7.18 10.03 -36.84
C LEU A 18 -6.34 8.85 -36.36
N PRO A 19 -5.40 9.04 -35.42
CA PRO A 19 -4.93 7.96 -34.59
C PRO A 19 -6.10 7.44 -33.75
N VAL A 20 -6.48 6.19 -33.96
CA VAL A 20 -7.47 5.48 -33.15
C VAL A 20 -6.83 5.22 -31.79
N TRP A 21 -7.16 6.04 -30.80
CA TRP A 21 -7.01 5.63 -29.41
C TRP A 21 -8.07 4.56 -29.18
N PHE A 22 -7.74 3.47 -28.50
CA PHE A 22 -8.75 2.60 -27.88
C PHE A 22 -8.81 3.03 -26.41
N VAL A 23 -9.92 3.61 -25.96
CA VAL A 23 -10.21 3.61 -24.52
C VAL A 23 -10.68 2.20 -24.29
N GLN A 24 -9.82 1.38 -23.70
CA GLN A 24 -10.23 0.05 -23.29
C GLN A 24 -11.38 0.22 -22.30
N ALA A 25 -12.47 -0.51 -22.54
CA ALA A 25 -13.54 -0.62 -21.58
C ALA A 25 -13.08 -1.59 -20.49
N ALA A 26 -13.32 -1.25 -19.23
CA ALA A 26 -12.96 -2.05 -18.08
C ALA A 26 -14.11 -2.09 -17.08
N ALA A 27 -14.20 -3.18 -16.32
CA ALA A 27 -15.15 -3.31 -15.23
C ALA A 27 -14.48 -4.08 -14.08
N ALA A 28 -14.76 -3.66 -12.84
CA ALA A 28 -14.34 -4.36 -11.63
C ALA A 28 -15.54 -4.56 -10.72
N LEU A 29 -15.62 -5.75 -10.11
CA LEU A 29 -16.65 -6.13 -9.12
C LEU A 29 -15.93 -6.59 -7.86
N CYS A 30 -16.07 -5.84 -6.77
CA CYS A 30 -15.47 -6.19 -5.48
C CYS A 30 -16.56 -6.73 -4.55
N ILE A 31 -16.23 -7.81 -3.85
CA ILE A 31 -17.09 -8.41 -2.83
C ILE A 31 -16.42 -8.14 -1.48
N SER A 32 -17.14 -7.56 -0.53
CA SER A 32 -16.64 -7.26 0.82
C SER A 32 -16.50 -8.51 1.70
N VAL A 33 -15.91 -9.58 1.17
CA VAL A 33 -15.63 -10.86 1.85
C VAL A 33 -14.32 -11.41 1.28
N GLY A 34 -13.42 -11.86 2.15
CA GLY A 34 -12.15 -12.47 1.75
C GLY A 34 -11.76 -13.65 2.65
N SER A 35 -10.48 -14.00 2.64
CA SER A 35 -9.89 -15.13 3.39
C SER A 35 -10.16 -15.11 4.90
N PHE A 36 -10.38 -13.94 5.50
CA PHE A 36 -10.79 -13.84 6.92
C PHE A 36 -12.12 -14.57 7.23
N SER A 37 -12.95 -14.79 6.20
CA SER A 37 -14.19 -15.56 6.32
C SER A 37 -14.03 -17.04 6.00
N ASP A 38 -12.81 -17.50 5.70
CA ASP A 38 -12.56 -18.90 5.39
C ASP A 38 -12.89 -19.78 6.60
N PRO A 39 -13.51 -20.95 6.39
CA PRO A 39 -13.65 -21.92 7.45
C PRO A 39 -12.29 -22.34 8.00
N GLU A 40 -12.17 -22.48 9.33
CA GLU A 40 -10.94 -22.94 9.99
C GLU A 40 -10.43 -24.29 9.44
N ASP A 41 -11.34 -25.14 8.97
CA ASP A 41 -11.04 -26.45 8.41
C ASP A 41 -10.66 -26.42 6.91
N LEU A 42 -10.80 -25.26 6.25
CA LEU A 42 -10.54 -25.05 4.82
C LEU A 42 -9.95 -23.64 4.56
N PRO A 43 -8.74 -23.33 5.07
CA PRO A 43 -8.10 -22.05 4.77
C PRO A 43 -7.76 -21.95 3.27
N GLY A 44 -7.90 -20.75 2.71
CA GLY A 44 -7.74 -20.48 1.27
C GLY A 44 -8.98 -20.74 0.42
N LEU A 45 -10.16 -20.98 1.03
CA LEU A 45 -11.40 -21.29 0.32
C LEU A 45 -11.91 -20.09 -0.50
N ALA A 46 -11.84 -18.86 0.02
CA ALA A 46 -12.22 -17.64 -0.68
C ALA A 46 -11.38 -17.45 -1.95
N HIS A 47 -10.06 -17.62 -1.82
CA HIS A 47 -9.13 -17.57 -2.95
C HIS A 47 -9.41 -18.69 -3.97
N PHE A 48 -9.71 -19.91 -3.50
CA PHE A 48 -10.06 -21.01 -4.41
C PHE A 48 -11.39 -20.80 -5.14
N LEU A 49 -12.37 -20.15 -4.49
CA LEU A 49 -13.62 -19.78 -5.12
C LEU A 49 -13.39 -18.75 -6.24
N GLU A 50 -12.52 -17.76 -6.04
CA GLU A 50 -12.12 -16.80 -7.07
C GLU A 50 -11.55 -17.51 -8.31
N HIS A 51 -10.59 -18.43 -8.15
CA HIS A 51 -10.02 -19.20 -9.27
C HIS A 51 -11.03 -20.15 -9.92
N SER A 52 -12.00 -20.66 -9.15
CA SER A 52 -13.03 -21.58 -9.64
C SER A 52 -14.08 -20.86 -10.49
N GLU A 53 -14.32 -19.57 -10.22
CA GLU A 53 -15.18 -18.70 -11.04
C GLU A 53 -14.46 -18.20 -12.31
N PHE A 54 -13.12 -18.16 -12.33
CA PHE A 54 -12.29 -17.64 -13.44
C PHE A 54 -11.24 -18.64 -14.03
N PRO A 55 -11.60 -19.75 -14.70
CA PRO A 55 -10.63 -20.72 -15.19
C PRO A 55 -9.69 -20.27 -16.34
N ALA A 56 -9.55 -18.97 -16.66
CA ALA A 56 -8.85 -18.52 -17.87
C ALA A 56 -7.72 -17.50 -17.70
N LEU A 57 -7.43 -16.93 -16.53
CA LEU A 57 -6.36 -15.92 -16.40
C LEU A 57 -5.50 -16.15 -15.15
N HIS A 58 -4.23 -16.51 -15.36
CA HIS A 58 -3.21 -16.64 -14.33
C HIS A 58 -2.77 -15.26 -13.82
N LEU A 59 -2.76 -15.07 -12.50
CA LEU A 59 -1.95 -14.06 -11.84
C LEU A 59 -1.06 -14.72 -10.76
N ASN A 60 0.24 -14.43 -10.83
CA ASN A 60 1.23 -14.67 -9.78
C ASN A 60 1.38 -13.38 -8.97
N ILE A 61 1.60 -13.41 -7.64
CA ILE A 61 2.41 -12.44 -6.85
C ILE A 61 2.77 -13.03 -5.45
N HIS A 62 3.81 -12.45 -4.81
CA HIS A 62 4.67 -12.89 -3.69
C HIS A 62 4.21 -12.54 -2.23
N ILE A 63 5.02 -12.97 -1.24
CA ILE A 63 4.77 -13.50 0.15
C ILE A 63 5.24 -12.57 1.32
N GLN A 64 4.68 -12.64 2.56
CA GLN A 64 5.40 -12.87 3.87
C GLN A 64 4.60 -12.78 5.22
N SER A 65 4.75 -13.86 6.04
CA SER A 65 4.67 -14.10 7.52
C SER A 65 3.42 -13.88 8.40
N ASP A 66 3.09 -14.92 9.19
CA ASP A 66 1.97 -15.12 10.14
C ASP A 66 2.20 -14.63 11.60
N PRO A 67 1.14 -14.33 12.39
CA PRO A 67 1.15 -14.27 13.86
C PRO A 67 0.79 -15.61 14.55
N PRO A 68 0.94 -15.76 15.89
CA PRO A 68 0.94 -17.06 16.56
C PRO A 68 -0.44 -17.61 17.00
N GLU A 69 -0.52 -18.96 16.99
CA GLU A 69 -1.37 -19.96 17.68
C GLU A 69 -2.90 -19.83 17.71
N HIS A 70 -3.49 -18.66 17.46
CA HIS A 70 -4.95 -18.49 17.34
C HIS A 70 -5.41 -17.80 16.04
N TYR A 71 -4.47 -17.48 15.13
CA TYR A 71 -4.73 -16.77 13.88
C TYR A 71 -4.00 -17.38 12.67
N ASP A 72 -4.12 -18.70 12.48
CA ASP A 72 -3.57 -19.44 11.34
C ASP A 72 -4.59 -19.54 10.17
N GLN A 73 -5.06 -18.42 9.60
CA GLN A 73 -5.81 -18.48 8.34
C GLN A 73 -4.87 -18.24 7.15
N GLU A 74 -4.58 -19.31 6.42
CA GLU A 74 -3.81 -19.25 5.16
C GLU A 74 -4.56 -18.38 4.14
N LEU A 75 -3.91 -17.31 3.68
CA LEU A 75 -4.50 -16.39 2.69
C LEU A 75 -4.56 -17.00 1.28
N ILE A 76 -3.72 -18.01 1.02
CA ILE A 76 -3.54 -18.62 -0.29
C ILE A 76 -3.94 -20.09 -0.22
N SER A 77 -4.69 -20.55 -1.22
CA SER A 77 -5.03 -21.96 -1.39
C SER A 77 -3.80 -22.80 -1.75
N ASN A 78 -3.68 -23.99 -1.15
CA ASN A 78 -2.76 -25.01 -1.66
C ASN A 78 -3.44 -26.39 -1.77
N ALA A 79 -2.81 -27.34 -2.48
CA ALA A 79 -3.37 -28.67 -2.68
C ALA A 79 -3.52 -29.46 -1.37
N GLN A 80 -2.69 -29.16 -0.36
CA GLN A 80 -2.77 -29.81 0.95
C GLN A 80 -4.08 -29.44 1.64
N THR A 81 -4.39 -28.14 1.74
CA THR A 81 -5.54 -27.61 2.47
C THR A 81 -6.87 -27.80 1.75
N LEU A 82 -6.90 -27.85 0.41
CA LEU A 82 -8.15 -27.96 -0.34
C LEU A 82 -8.43 -29.32 -1.00
N LYS A 83 -7.43 -30.19 -1.09
CA LYS A 83 -7.58 -31.51 -1.75
C LYS A 83 -7.15 -32.69 -0.89
N HIS A 84 -5.99 -32.62 -0.23
CA HIS A 84 -5.46 -33.77 0.52
C HIS A 84 -6.11 -33.88 1.90
N GLU A 85 -6.02 -32.86 2.75
CA GLU A 85 -6.62 -32.88 4.09
C GLU A 85 -8.15 -33.02 4.07
N PRO A 86 -8.90 -32.33 3.19
CA PRO A 86 -10.35 -32.51 3.12
C PRO A 86 -10.72 -33.93 2.72
N ARG A 87 -9.97 -34.55 1.80
CA ARG A 87 -10.20 -35.94 1.39
C ARG A 87 -9.95 -36.93 2.52
N GLU A 88 -8.90 -36.70 3.33
CA GLU A 88 -8.61 -37.51 4.51
C GLU A 88 -9.68 -37.35 5.61
N LYS A 89 -10.14 -36.11 5.82
CA LYS A 89 -11.19 -35.75 6.79
C LYS A 89 -12.62 -36.02 6.26
N GLN A 90 -12.77 -36.56 5.05
CA GLN A 90 -14.04 -36.78 4.36
C GLN A 90 -14.92 -35.52 4.21
N ILE A 91 -14.29 -34.35 4.14
CA ILE A 91 -14.93 -33.07 3.90
C ILE A 91 -15.22 -32.93 2.40
N ASN A 92 -16.47 -32.60 2.06
CA ASN A 92 -16.89 -32.33 0.69
C ASN A 92 -16.55 -30.88 0.30
N THR A 93 -15.34 -30.65 -0.22
CA THR A 93 -14.87 -29.30 -0.61
C THR A 93 -15.82 -28.59 -1.57
N TYR A 94 -16.48 -29.31 -2.50
CA TYR A 94 -17.41 -28.73 -3.46
C TYR A 94 -18.68 -28.17 -2.79
N GLU A 95 -19.23 -28.92 -1.84
CA GLU A 95 -20.40 -28.47 -1.08
C GLU A 95 -20.07 -27.25 -0.23
N ARG A 96 -18.91 -27.26 0.44
CA ARG A 96 -18.41 -26.13 1.24
C ARG A 96 -18.18 -24.88 0.38
N LEU A 97 -17.60 -25.03 -0.80
CA LEU A 97 -17.42 -23.93 -1.75
C LEU A 97 -18.77 -23.35 -2.20
N ARG A 98 -19.76 -24.21 -2.47
CA ARG A 98 -21.11 -23.78 -2.84
C ARG A 98 -21.83 -23.07 -1.69
N ASP A 99 -21.66 -23.53 -0.45
CA ASP A 99 -22.23 -22.90 0.73
C ASP A 99 -21.59 -21.54 1.00
N PHE A 100 -20.26 -21.45 0.85
CA PHE A 100 -19.52 -20.19 0.94
C PHE A 100 -20.02 -19.19 -0.13
N TRP A 101 -20.13 -19.62 -1.38
CA TRP A 101 -20.67 -18.81 -2.47
C TRP A 101 -22.09 -18.31 -2.16
N LYS A 102 -23.02 -19.19 -1.77
CA LYS A 102 -24.39 -18.79 -1.42
C LYS A 102 -24.46 -17.79 -0.25
N ARG A 103 -23.57 -17.93 0.73
CA ARG A 103 -23.53 -17.08 1.92
C ARG A 103 -22.93 -15.70 1.64
N HIS A 104 -21.91 -15.64 0.79
CA HIS A 104 -21.04 -14.47 0.67
C HIS A 104 -21.13 -13.76 -0.69
N TYR A 105 -21.52 -14.42 -1.78
CA TYR A 105 -21.68 -13.78 -3.10
C TYR A 105 -23.08 -13.18 -3.24
N SER A 106 -23.34 -12.13 -2.46
CA SER A 106 -24.63 -11.45 -2.39
C SER A 106 -24.53 -9.97 -2.74
N ALA A 107 -25.51 -9.44 -3.48
CA ALA A 107 -25.47 -8.12 -4.11
C ALA A 107 -25.26 -6.93 -3.14
N HIS A 108 -25.64 -7.05 -1.87
CA HIS A 108 -25.45 -6.01 -0.85
C HIS A 108 -24.04 -5.98 -0.23
N TYR A 109 -23.20 -6.95 -0.54
CA TYR A 109 -21.76 -6.93 -0.24
C TYR A 109 -20.92 -6.43 -1.42
N MET A 110 -21.55 -6.24 -2.58
CA MET A 110 -20.86 -5.96 -3.83
C MET A 110 -20.83 -4.48 -4.19
N THR A 111 -19.71 -4.05 -4.75
CA THR A 111 -19.51 -2.78 -5.45
C THR A 111 -19.09 -3.09 -6.88
N LEU A 112 -19.45 -2.21 -7.82
CA LEU A 112 -19.19 -2.40 -9.25
C LEU A 112 -18.79 -1.05 -9.85
N ALA A 113 -17.63 -1.00 -10.50
CA ALA A 113 -17.19 0.12 -11.31
C ALA A 113 -17.08 -0.32 -12.78
N VAL A 114 -17.53 0.52 -13.71
CA VAL A 114 -17.46 0.27 -15.15
C VAL A 114 -17.01 1.55 -15.84
N GLN A 115 -15.99 1.43 -16.69
CA GLN A 115 -15.50 2.49 -17.55
C GLN A 115 -15.64 2.06 -19.01
N SER A 116 -16.23 2.92 -19.84
CA SER A 116 -16.37 2.69 -21.28
C SER A 116 -16.46 4.03 -22.02
N ARG A 117 -16.44 3.97 -23.35
CA ARG A 117 -16.73 5.09 -24.25
C ARG A 117 -18.22 5.36 -24.44
N GLU A 118 -19.04 4.37 -24.11
CA GLU A 118 -20.49 4.45 -24.26
C GLU A 118 -21.10 5.49 -23.32
N SER A 119 -22.32 5.89 -23.65
CA SER A 119 -23.06 6.84 -22.82
C SER A 119 -23.42 6.24 -21.46
N LEU A 120 -23.62 7.10 -20.46
CA LEU A 120 -24.04 6.69 -19.12
C LEU A 120 -25.37 5.92 -19.13
N ASP A 121 -26.32 6.35 -19.98
CA ASP A 121 -27.62 5.67 -20.13
C ASP A 121 -27.43 4.23 -20.65
N THR A 122 -26.54 4.05 -21.63
CA THR A 122 -26.19 2.72 -22.17
C THR A 122 -25.51 1.85 -21.13
N LEU A 123 -24.55 2.41 -20.38
CA LEU A 123 -23.86 1.68 -19.32
C LEU A 123 -24.82 1.27 -18.20
N GLU A 124 -25.75 2.15 -17.80
CA GLU A 124 -26.77 1.83 -16.80
C GLU A 124 -27.67 0.68 -17.28
N GLU A 125 -28.13 0.72 -18.53
CA GLU A 125 -28.95 -0.33 -19.11
C GLU A 125 -28.24 -1.70 -19.07
N TRP A 126 -27.00 -1.76 -19.54
CA TRP A 126 -26.20 -2.98 -19.54
C TRP A 126 -25.92 -3.50 -18.13
N VAL A 127 -25.53 -2.61 -17.21
CA VAL A 127 -25.30 -2.97 -15.81
C VAL A 127 -26.58 -3.53 -15.19
N ARG A 128 -27.72 -2.90 -15.44
CA ARG A 128 -29.01 -3.37 -14.94
C ARG A 128 -29.37 -4.73 -15.53
N GLU A 129 -29.22 -4.94 -16.83
CA GLU A 129 -29.54 -6.22 -17.48
C GLU A 129 -28.71 -7.38 -16.93
N ILE A 130 -27.41 -7.16 -16.73
CA ILE A 130 -26.46 -8.19 -16.32
C ILE A 130 -26.56 -8.45 -14.81
N PHE A 131 -26.47 -7.40 -13.99
CA PHE A 131 -26.24 -7.54 -12.54
C PHE A 131 -27.52 -7.56 -11.69
N ILE A 132 -28.70 -7.23 -12.23
CA ILE A 132 -29.97 -7.35 -11.47
C ILE A 132 -30.30 -8.78 -11.05
N LYS A 133 -29.69 -9.77 -11.73
CA LYS A 133 -29.89 -11.19 -11.47
C LYS A 133 -29.13 -11.68 -10.23
N ILE A 134 -28.19 -10.89 -9.71
CA ILE A 134 -27.41 -11.28 -8.53
C ILE A 134 -28.32 -11.27 -7.30
N PRO A 135 -28.40 -12.39 -6.55
CA PRO A 135 -29.27 -12.49 -5.39
C PRO A 135 -28.83 -11.57 -4.26
N ASN A 136 -29.79 -11.11 -3.47
CA ASN A 136 -29.56 -10.49 -2.19
C ASN A 136 -30.12 -11.41 -1.11
N ASN A 137 -29.25 -12.03 -0.31
CA ASN A 137 -29.66 -12.97 0.75
C ASN A 137 -30.08 -12.28 2.06
N GLY A 138 -29.90 -10.97 2.20
CA GLY A 138 -30.32 -10.20 3.38
C GLY A 138 -29.51 -10.45 4.66
N GLU A 139 -28.49 -11.30 4.61
CA GLU A 139 -27.64 -11.62 5.76
C GLU A 139 -26.72 -10.44 6.13
N PRO A 140 -26.26 -10.33 7.38
CA PRO A 140 -25.26 -9.33 7.74
C PRO A 140 -23.88 -9.70 7.18
N ARG A 141 -23.07 -8.66 6.89
CA ARG A 141 -21.66 -8.81 6.55
C ARG A 141 -20.91 -9.51 7.69
N PRO A 142 -19.88 -10.32 7.40
CA PRO A 142 -18.96 -10.80 8.42
C PRO A 142 -18.40 -9.62 9.22
N ASP A 143 -18.42 -9.73 10.55
CA ASP A 143 -17.91 -8.70 11.45
C ASP A 143 -16.83 -9.28 12.36
N PHE A 144 -15.66 -8.66 12.29
CA PHE A 144 -14.47 -9.03 13.05
C PHE A 144 -14.15 -8.01 14.14
N SER A 145 -15.09 -7.12 14.47
CA SER A 145 -14.94 -6.08 15.49
C SER A 145 -14.56 -6.61 16.89
N HIS A 146 -14.79 -7.90 17.16
CA HIS A 146 -14.37 -8.57 18.40
C HIS A 146 -12.88 -8.89 18.46
N LEU A 147 -12.15 -8.85 17.34
CA LEU A 147 -10.75 -9.26 17.21
C LEU A 147 -9.81 -8.05 17.15
N GLN A 148 -9.85 -7.13 18.12
CA GLN A 148 -9.12 -5.84 18.03
C GLN A 148 -7.64 -5.90 18.43
N GLN A 149 -7.15 -7.04 18.92
CA GLN A 149 -5.78 -7.18 19.47
C GLN A 149 -5.11 -8.51 19.06
N PRO A 150 -5.02 -8.84 17.77
CA PRO A 150 -4.42 -10.12 17.35
C PRO A 150 -2.92 -10.24 17.64
N PHE A 151 -2.24 -9.12 17.90
CA PHE A 151 -0.81 -9.07 18.19
C PHE A 151 -0.48 -8.84 19.66
N ASP A 152 -1.48 -8.80 20.57
CA ASP A 152 -1.24 -8.74 22.01
C ASP A 152 -0.87 -10.13 22.54
N THR A 153 0.32 -10.59 22.13
CA THR A 153 0.86 -11.89 22.51
C THR A 153 2.32 -11.73 22.94
N PRO A 154 2.83 -12.58 23.85
CA PRO A 154 4.24 -12.60 24.21
C PRO A 154 5.20 -12.87 23.04
N ALA A 155 4.66 -13.30 21.90
CA ALA A 155 5.45 -13.60 20.71
C ALA A 155 5.71 -12.36 19.83
N PHE A 156 4.91 -11.29 19.93
CA PHE A 156 5.05 -10.16 19.01
C PHE A 156 6.28 -9.31 19.27
N HIS A 157 6.59 -8.99 20.54
CA HIS A 157 7.74 -8.16 20.89
C HIS A 157 9.02 -8.99 20.95
N LYS A 158 9.54 -9.38 19.78
CA LYS A 158 10.72 -10.25 19.64
C LYS A 158 11.60 -9.87 18.46
N LEU A 159 12.78 -10.50 18.39
CA LEU A 159 13.65 -10.49 17.23
C LEU A 159 13.46 -11.79 16.44
N TYR A 160 13.00 -11.64 15.20
CA TYR A 160 12.91 -12.71 14.21
C TYR A 160 14.08 -12.61 13.24
N ARG A 161 14.93 -13.63 13.19
CA ARG A 161 15.95 -13.75 12.14
C ARG A 161 15.44 -14.65 11.05
N VAL A 162 15.57 -14.21 9.80
CA VAL A 162 15.08 -14.98 8.65
C VAL A 162 16.18 -15.08 7.60
N VAL A 163 16.28 -16.26 6.96
CA VAL A 163 17.15 -16.49 5.81
C VAL A 163 16.37 -16.18 4.52
N PRO A 164 16.64 -15.05 3.84
CA PRO A 164 15.95 -14.69 2.62
C PRO A 164 16.45 -15.50 1.42
N VAL A 165 15.58 -15.67 0.42
CA VAL A 165 15.96 -16.27 -0.88
C VAL A 165 16.89 -15.33 -1.68
N ARG A 166 16.62 -14.02 -1.61
CA ARG A 166 17.46 -12.99 -2.21
C ARG A 166 18.59 -12.62 -1.27
N LYS A 167 19.78 -12.37 -1.81
CA LYS A 167 20.95 -11.92 -1.03
C LYS A 167 20.79 -10.44 -0.66
N VAL A 168 20.08 -10.16 0.42
CA VAL A 168 19.85 -8.81 0.94
C VAL A 168 19.93 -8.81 2.46
N HIS A 169 20.47 -7.72 3.01
CA HIS A 169 20.37 -7.40 4.43
C HIS A 169 19.24 -6.38 4.60
N ALA A 170 18.19 -6.77 5.32
CA ALA A 170 17.07 -5.88 5.60
C ALA A 170 16.62 -6.01 7.05
N LEU A 171 16.28 -4.88 7.63
CA LEU A 171 15.69 -4.77 8.96
C LEU A 171 14.30 -4.15 8.81
N THR A 172 13.28 -4.83 9.31
CA THR A 172 11.92 -4.31 9.40
C THR A 172 11.53 -4.20 10.85
N ILE A 173 11.08 -3.00 11.24
CA ILE A 173 10.56 -2.71 12.57
C ILE A 173 9.06 -2.46 12.41
N SER A 174 8.22 -3.25 13.09
CA SER A 174 6.77 -3.20 12.89
C SER A 174 6.01 -2.95 14.19
N TRP A 175 4.92 -2.20 14.11
CA TRP A 175 4.00 -1.94 15.22
C TRP A 175 2.58 -2.30 14.81
N ALA A 176 1.90 -3.06 15.66
CA ALA A 176 0.46 -3.25 15.56
C ALA A 176 -0.26 -2.09 16.26
N VAL A 177 -1.06 -1.36 15.49
CA VAL A 177 -1.92 -0.27 15.97
C VAL A 177 -3.39 -0.60 15.74
N PRO A 178 -4.33 0.03 16.47
CA PRO A 178 -5.75 -0.13 16.20
C PRO A 178 -6.12 0.28 14.77
N PRO A 179 -7.26 -0.19 14.22
CA PRO A 179 -7.72 0.17 12.89
C PRO A 179 -7.70 1.67 12.61
N GLN A 180 -6.96 2.10 11.60
CA GLN A 180 -6.82 3.50 11.22
C GLN A 180 -7.79 3.96 10.12
N GLY A 181 -8.53 3.04 9.49
CA GLY A 181 -9.43 3.35 8.36
C GLY A 181 -10.47 4.44 8.65
N LYS A 182 -10.96 4.56 9.89
CA LYS A 182 -11.88 5.65 10.30
C LYS A 182 -11.25 7.04 10.25
N HIS A 183 -9.93 7.12 10.25
CA HIS A 183 -9.15 8.35 10.22
C HIS A 183 -8.63 8.69 8.82
N TYR A 184 -9.16 8.09 7.74
CA TYR A 184 -8.73 8.34 6.37
C TYR A 184 -8.78 9.83 5.97
N ARG A 185 -9.62 10.65 6.61
CA ARG A 185 -9.66 12.09 6.33
C ARG A 185 -8.45 12.86 6.86
N VAL A 186 -7.78 12.31 7.88
CA VAL A 186 -6.58 12.86 8.52
C VAL A 186 -5.32 12.16 7.99
N LYS A 187 -5.40 10.84 7.73
CA LYS A 187 -4.29 9.95 7.33
C LYS A 187 -3.08 10.02 8.30
N PRO A 188 -3.25 9.66 9.58
CA PRO A 188 -2.19 9.81 10.58
C PRO A 188 -0.95 8.95 10.28
N LEU A 189 -1.13 7.71 9.81
CA LEU A 189 0.00 6.84 9.44
C LEU A 189 0.72 7.34 8.19
N HIS A 190 0.02 7.93 7.21
CA HIS A 190 0.64 8.56 6.04
C HIS A 190 1.52 9.75 6.44
N TYR A 191 1.02 10.62 7.34
CA TYR A 191 1.81 11.73 7.86
C TYR A 191 3.10 11.25 8.57
N ILE A 192 3.00 10.21 9.41
CA ILE A 192 4.16 9.65 10.11
C ILE A 192 5.12 8.98 9.13
N SER A 193 4.58 8.24 8.15
CA SER A 193 5.30 7.60 7.06
C SER A 193 6.16 8.61 6.30
N TRP A 194 5.57 9.74 5.90
CA TRP A 194 6.26 10.80 5.17
C TRP A 194 7.46 11.37 5.94
N LEU A 195 7.33 11.55 7.26
CA LEU A 195 8.42 12.03 8.11
C LEU A 195 9.52 10.99 8.31
N ILE A 196 9.17 9.72 8.44
CA ILE A 196 10.15 8.65 8.63
C ILE A 196 10.90 8.33 7.33
N GLY A 197 10.18 8.31 6.21
CA GLY A 197 10.72 8.10 4.87
C GLY A 197 11.46 9.30 4.28
N HIS A 198 11.51 10.44 4.97
CA HIS A 198 12.25 11.61 4.51
C HIS A 198 13.75 11.28 4.28
N GLU A 199 14.29 11.66 3.13
CA GLU A 199 15.69 11.37 2.78
C GLU A 199 16.65 12.56 2.96
N GLY A 200 16.12 13.74 3.29
CA GLY A 200 16.92 14.96 3.41
C GLY A 200 17.68 15.08 4.74
N ALA A 201 18.32 16.25 4.94
CA ALA A 201 19.06 16.54 6.16
C ALA A 201 18.19 16.41 7.42
N GLY A 202 18.76 15.84 8.48
CA GLY A 202 18.07 15.59 9.74
C GLY A 202 17.30 14.26 9.80
N SER A 203 17.22 13.52 8.69
CA SER A 203 16.47 12.26 8.66
C SER A 203 17.26 11.05 9.16
N ILE A 204 16.51 9.98 9.49
CA ILE A 204 17.09 8.68 9.85
C ILE A 204 18.02 8.19 8.73
N LEU A 205 17.55 8.19 7.48
CA LEU A 205 18.33 7.70 6.35
C LEU A 205 19.58 8.54 6.12
N SER A 206 19.50 9.87 6.26
CA SER A 206 20.68 10.74 6.15
C SER A 206 21.74 10.39 7.18
N LEU A 207 21.36 10.09 8.43
CA LEU A 207 22.30 9.72 9.48
C LEU A 207 22.89 8.32 9.26
N LEU A 208 22.05 7.35 8.86
CA LEU A 208 22.49 5.99 8.56
C LEU A 208 23.44 5.94 7.35
N ARG A 209 23.17 6.73 6.29
CA ARG A 209 24.06 6.87 5.13
C ARG A 209 25.40 7.50 5.52
N LYS A 210 25.41 8.51 6.40
CA LYS A 210 26.67 9.11 6.92
C LYS A 210 27.55 8.09 7.66
N ARG A 211 26.95 7.09 8.30
CA ARG A 211 27.64 5.99 9.00
C ARG A 211 27.86 4.76 8.12
N CYS A 212 27.50 4.81 6.83
CA CYS A 212 27.56 3.66 5.92
C CYS A 212 26.75 2.44 6.40
N TRP A 213 25.68 2.63 7.17
CA TRP A 213 24.88 1.53 7.73
C TRP A 213 23.64 1.16 6.90
N ALA A 214 23.11 2.07 6.08
CA ALA A 214 21.92 1.80 5.27
C ALA A 214 21.98 2.45 3.88
N LEU A 215 21.30 1.80 2.93
CA LEU A 215 21.18 2.23 1.54
C LEU A 215 19.86 2.95 1.29
N ALA A 216 18.76 2.39 1.82
CA ALA A 216 17.40 2.87 1.65
C ALA A 216 16.58 2.64 2.92
N LEU A 217 15.56 3.46 3.12
CA LEU A 217 14.62 3.36 4.22
C LEU A 217 13.23 3.70 3.71
N PHE A 218 12.27 2.86 4.05
CA PHE A 218 10.85 3.03 3.74
C PHE A 218 10.08 2.94 5.05
N GLY A 219 9.43 4.02 5.46
CA GLY A 219 8.43 3.97 6.52
C GLY A 219 7.05 3.90 5.87
N GLY A 220 6.10 3.20 6.48
CA GLY A 220 4.72 3.26 6.04
C GLY A 220 3.84 2.09 6.46
N ASN A 221 2.57 2.27 6.11
CA ASN A 221 1.55 1.25 6.05
C ASN A 221 1.24 1.11 4.55
N SER A 222 1.24 -0.10 3.99
CA SER A 222 0.99 -0.26 2.54
C SER A 222 -0.47 0.01 2.14
N GLU A 223 -1.34 0.33 3.12
CA GLU A 223 -2.80 0.49 3.01
C GLU A 223 -3.52 -0.70 2.36
N THR A 224 -2.83 -1.84 2.21
CA THR A 224 -3.41 -3.10 1.74
C THR A 224 -4.28 -3.74 2.82
N GLY A 225 -5.21 -4.62 2.42
CA GLY A 225 -6.12 -5.32 3.36
C GLY A 225 -5.41 -6.16 4.43
N PHE A 226 -4.12 -6.44 4.27
CA PHE A 226 -3.27 -7.08 5.27
C PHE A 226 -2.75 -6.07 6.30
N ASP A 227 -2.19 -4.95 5.83
CA ASP A 227 -1.63 -3.91 6.69
C ASP A 227 -2.71 -3.01 7.31
N GLN A 228 -3.93 -3.02 6.78
CA GLN A 228 -5.05 -2.23 7.28
C GLN A 228 -6.38 -2.94 7.05
N ASN A 229 -7.07 -3.27 8.14
CA ASN A 229 -8.40 -3.88 8.08
C ASN A 229 -9.25 -3.43 9.28
N SER A 230 -10.42 -4.05 9.46
CA SER A 230 -11.33 -3.74 10.56
C SER A 230 -10.85 -4.20 11.94
N THR A 231 -9.76 -4.96 12.02
CA THR A 231 -9.22 -5.55 13.26
C THR A 231 -7.96 -4.85 13.75
N TYR A 232 -7.05 -4.46 12.84
CA TYR A 232 -5.82 -3.73 13.16
C TYR A 232 -5.28 -2.92 11.98
N SER A 233 -4.18 -2.20 12.22
CA SER A 233 -3.28 -1.73 11.18
C SER A 233 -1.82 -1.95 11.57
N ILE A 234 -0.93 -2.26 10.61
CA ILE A 234 0.50 -2.46 10.83
C ILE A 234 1.26 -1.26 10.28
N PHE A 235 2.02 -0.58 11.13
CA PHE A 235 2.98 0.41 10.67
C PHE A 235 4.36 -0.23 10.65
N SER A 236 5.11 -0.10 9.56
CA SER A 236 6.43 -0.70 9.44
C SER A 236 7.49 0.30 8.98
N VAL A 237 8.72 0.09 9.42
CA VAL A 237 9.91 0.80 8.95
C VAL A 237 10.89 -0.24 8.44
N SER A 238 11.04 -0.30 7.13
CA SER A 238 11.92 -1.23 6.42
C SER A 238 13.19 -0.54 5.96
N ILE A 239 14.34 -1.06 6.36
CA ILE A 239 15.66 -0.48 6.13
C ILE A 239 16.50 -1.49 5.37
N THR A 240 17.02 -1.11 4.21
CA THR A 240 18.03 -1.90 3.49
C THR A 240 19.40 -1.58 4.08
N LEU A 241 20.02 -2.58 4.70
CA LEU A 241 21.27 -2.46 5.43
C LEU A 241 22.47 -2.75 4.54
N THR A 242 23.62 -2.17 4.88
CA THR A 242 24.93 -2.63 4.44
C THR A 242 25.42 -3.77 5.34
N ASP A 243 26.54 -4.40 5.00
CA ASP A 243 27.17 -5.41 5.85
C ASP A 243 27.51 -4.83 7.24
N GLU A 244 28.03 -3.60 7.30
CA GLU A 244 28.33 -2.91 8.56
C GLU A 244 27.04 -2.58 9.35
N GLY A 245 25.99 -2.16 8.63
CA GLY A 245 24.68 -1.92 9.23
C GLY A 245 24.04 -3.17 9.81
N TYR A 246 24.23 -4.33 9.16
CA TYR A 246 23.78 -5.63 9.68
C TYR A 246 24.49 -5.99 10.98
N GLN A 247 25.81 -5.77 11.09
CA GLN A 247 26.55 -6.02 12.33
C GLN A 247 26.14 -5.06 13.48
N ASN A 248 25.61 -3.88 13.16
CA ASN A 248 25.20 -2.84 14.11
C ASN A 248 23.67 -2.60 14.12
N PHE A 249 22.87 -3.61 13.78
CA PHE A 249 21.43 -3.41 13.55
C PHE A 249 20.68 -2.90 14.80
N TYR A 250 21.10 -3.26 16.02
CA TYR A 250 20.48 -2.69 17.23
C TYR A 250 20.71 -1.19 17.37
N GLN A 251 21.88 -0.69 16.98
CA GLN A 251 22.16 0.74 16.92
C GLN A 251 21.30 1.42 15.85
N VAL A 252 21.05 0.74 14.72
CA VAL A 252 20.10 1.23 13.70
C VAL A 252 18.69 1.33 14.27
N VAL A 253 18.19 0.28 14.94
CA VAL A 253 16.89 0.29 15.64
C VAL A 253 16.82 1.43 16.66
N HIS A 254 17.89 1.63 17.45
CA HIS A 254 17.96 2.69 18.44
C HIS A 254 17.85 4.09 17.80
N LEU A 255 18.47 4.33 16.65
CA LEU A 255 18.34 5.60 15.93
C LEU A 255 16.90 5.84 15.44
N VAL A 256 16.19 4.79 15.01
CA VAL A 256 14.77 4.88 14.63
C VAL A 256 13.93 5.26 15.85
N PHE A 257 14.16 4.62 17.01
CA PHE A 257 13.44 4.97 18.24
C PHE A 257 13.76 6.37 18.75
N GLN A 258 15.01 6.84 18.62
CA GLN A 258 15.36 8.24 18.92
C GLN A 258 14.61 9.22 18.01
N TYR A 259 14.44 8.91 16.72
CA TYR A 259 13.66 9.73 15.81
C TYR A 259 12.18 9.75 16.21
N LEU A 260 11.58 8.60 16.50
CA LEU A 260 10.20 8.51 16.97
C LEU A 260 9.98 9.30 18.27
N LYS A 261 10.91 9.21 19.23
CA LYS A 261 10.89 10.00 20.46
C LYS A 261 10.97 11.50 20.18
N MET A 262 11.81 11.92 19.24
CA MET A 262 11.88 13.31 18.78
C MET A 262 10.53 13.77 18.21
N LEU A 263 9.90 12.98 17.34
CA LEU A 263 8.57 13.27 16.80
C LEU A 263 7.51 13.37 17.91
N GLN A 264 7.52 12.44 18.87
CA GLN A 264 6.59 12.44 20.01
C GLN A 264 6.77 13.68 20.89
N THR A 265 8.01 14.15 21.07
CA THR A 265 8.34 15.31 21.91
C THR A 265 7.94 16.62 21.25
N GLN A 266 8.17 16.76 19.93
CA GLN A 266 7.82 17.97 19.19
C GLN A 266 6.32 18.02 18.82
N GLY A 267 5.69 16.86 18.71
CA GLY A 267 4.30 16.72 18.31
C GLY A 267 4.06 16.98 16.82
N PRO A 268 2.82 16.73 16.33
CA PRO A 268 2.46 16.96 14.94
C PRO A 268 2.62 18.43 14.53
N GLN A 269 3.06 18.65 13.29
CA GLN A 269 3.33 19.97 12.74
C GLN A 269 2.36 20.30 11.61
N GLN A 270 1.57 21.35 11.80
CA GLN A 270 0.58 21.78 10.81
C GLN A 270 1.23 22.13 9.46
N ARG A 271 2.38 22.82 9.47
CA ARG A 271 3.12 23.16 8.25
C ARG A 271 3.38 21.92 7.39
N ILE A 272 3.90 20.86 8.00
CA ILE A 272 4.27 19.63 7.28
C ILE A 272 3.02 18.95 6.74
N TYR A 273 1.95 18.93 7.53
CA TYR A 273 0.67 18.39 7.07
C TYR A 273 0.16 19.13 5.83
N GLU A 274 0.18 20.47 5.85
CA GLU A 274 -0.25 21.31 4.72
C GLU A 274 0.67 21.17 3.50
N GLU A 275 1.97 20.94 3.70
CA GLU A 275 2.91 20.63 2.62
C GLU A 275 2.55 19.31 1.93
N ILE A 276 2.33 18.24 2.69
CA ILE A 276 1.89 16.93 2.16
C ILE A 276 0.54 17.08 1.47
N GLN A 277 -0.42 17.74 2.11
CA GLN A 277 -1.75 18.00 1.55
C GLN A 277 -1.67 18.70 0.18
N LYS A 278 -0.81 19.71 0.03
CA LYS A 278 -0.61 20.39 -1.26
C LYS A 278 0.03 19.49 -2.30
N ILE A 279 0.98 18.64 -1.90
CA ILE A 279 1.62 17.68 -2.82
C ILE A 279 0.55 16.70 -3.34
N GLU A 280 -0.23 16.09 -2.45
CA GLU A 280 -1.30 15.15 -2.81
C GLU A 280 -2.40 15.81 -3.65
N ASP A 281 -2.83 17.04 -3.32
CA ASP A 281 -3.82 17.79 -4.11
C ASP A 281 -3.32 18.08 -5.53
N ASN A 282 -2.04 18.46 -5.66
CA ASN A 282 -1.42 18.70 -6.96
C ASN A 282 -1.28 17.41 -7.77
N GLU A 283 -0.86 16.32 -7.14
CA GLU A 283 -0.74 15.01 -7.79
C GLU A 283 -2.09 14.50 -8.29
N PHE A 284 -3.14 14.61 -7.46
CA PHE A 284 -4.50 14.25 -7.85
C PHE A 284 -5.02 15.11 -9.01
N ARG A 285 -4.85 16.45 -8.91
CA ARG A 285 -5.38 17.39 -9.91
C ARG A 285 -4.70 17.26 -11.28
N TYR A 286 -3.41 16.92 -11.30
CA TYR A 286 -2.61 16.78 -12.53
C TYR A 286 -2.20 15.33 -12.79
N GLN A 287 -2.99 14.38 -12.27
CA GLN A 287 -2.81 12.95 -12.51
C GLN A 287 -2.92 12.66 -14.00
N GLU A 288 -2.02 11.82 -14.50
CA GLU A 288 -2.12 11.30 -15.86
C GLU A 288 -3.19 10.20 -15.89
N GLN A 289 -3.77 9.98 -17.07
CA GLN A 289 -4.74 8.91 -17.22
C GLN A 289 -4.06 7.56 -16.92
N THR A 290 -4.55 6.88 -15.89
CA THR A 290 -4.12 5.53 -15.51
C THR A 290 -4.75 4.48 -16.44
N ASP A 291 -4.24 3.25 -16.36
CA ASP A 291 -4.85 2.14 -17.07
C ASP A 291 -6.32 1.99 -16.63
N PRO A 292 -7.28 1.81 -17.57
CA PRO A 292 -8.69 1.65 -17.23
C PRO A 292 -8.98 0.53 -16.25
N VAL A 293 -8.20 -0.57 -16.25
CA VAL A 293 -8.38 -1.70 -15.33
C VAL A 293 -8.02 -1.28 -13.91
N ASP A 294 -6.82 -0.73 -13.72
CA ASP A 294 -6.35 -0.23 -12.42
C ASP A 294 -7.32 0.82 -11.85
N PHE A 295 -7.83 1.70 -12.72
CA PHE A 295 -8.79 2.73 -12.31
C PHE A 295 -10.10 2.14 -11.79
N VAL A 296 -10.75 1.24 -12.55
CA VAL A 296 -12.03 0.67 -12.11
C VAL A 296 -11.84 -0.21 -10.87
N GLU A 297 -10.71 -0.91 -10.73
CA GLU A 297 -10.36 -1.69 -9.55
C GLU A 297 -10.28 -0.80 -8.31
N ASN A 298 -9.45 0.25 -8.34
CA ASN A 298 -9.30 1.20 -7.24
C ASN A 298 -10.64 1.84 -6.84
N ILE A 299 -11.44 2.32 -7.80
CA ILE A 299 -12.75 2.90 -7.49
C ILE A 299 -13.69 1.86 -6.87
N CYS A 300 -13.64 0.62 -7.35
CA CYS A 300 -14.48 -0.46 -6.85
C CYS A 300 -14.16 -0.82 -5.39
N GLU A 301 -12.88 -0.79 -5.02
CA GLU A 301 -12.41 -0.94 -3.63
C GLU A 301 -12.78 0.27 -2.77
N ASN A 302 -12.54 1.48 -3.26
CA ASN A 302 -12.88 2.73 -2.57
C ASN A 302 -14.36 2.81 -2.20
N MET A 303 -15.24 2.24 -3.02
CA MET A 303 -16.67 2.15 -2.72
C MET A 303 -17.02 1.26 -1.51
N GLN A 304 -16.13 0.36 -1.11
CA GLN A 304 -16.28 -0.46 0.09
C GLN A 304 -15.76 0.26 1.34
N LEU A 305 -14.80 1.17 1.18
CA LEU A 305 -14.06 1.79 2.28
C LEU A 305 -14.59 3.19 2.64
N PHE A 306 -14.99 3.97 1.64
CA PHE A 306 -15.28 5.39 1.79
C PHE A 306 -16.76 5.71 1.58
N PRO A 307 -17.27 6.84 2.11
CA PRO A 307 -18.58 7.33 1.75
C PRO A 307 -18.60 7.84 0.30
N LYS A 308 -19.80 7.92 -0.29
CA LYS A 308 -20.02 8.27 -1.71
C LYS A 308 -19.27 9.51 -2.20
N GLN A 309 -19.18 10.53 -1.36
CA GLN A 309 -18.56 11.80 -1.71
C GLN A 309 -17.03 11.71 -1.86
N ASP A 310 -16.41 10.66 -1.31
CA ASP A 310 -14.96 10.49 -1.22
C ASP A 310 -14.49 9.24 -2.01
N PHE A 311 -15.30 8.66 -2.90
CA PHE A 311 -14.91 7.48 -3.69
C PHE A 311 -13.69 7.71 -4.59
N LEU A 312 -13.53 8.93 -5.11
CA LEU A 312 -12.40 9.29 -5.98
C LEU A 312 -11.19 9.84 -5.21
N THR A 313 -11.38 10.22 -3.94
CA THR A 313 -10.43 11.09 -3.23
C THR A 313 -10.02 10.55 -1.87
N GLY A 314 -10.71 9.56 -1.32
CA GLY A 314 -10.54 9.10 0.06
C GLY A 314 -9.21 8.37 0.31
N ASP A 315 -8.68 7.70 -0.70
CA ASP A 315 -7.40 7.00 -0.68
C ASP A 315 -6.20 7.94 -0.88
N GLN A 316 -6.34 9.04 -1.61
CA GLN A 316 -5.23 9.97 -1.86
C GLN A 316 -5.27 11.24 -0.98
N LEU A 317 -6.39 11.96 -0.98
CA LEU A 317 -6.43 13.32 -0.43
C LEU A 317 -6.42 13.35 1.11
N MET A 318 -5.73 14.37 1.63
CA MET A 318 -5.73 14.73 3.05
C MET A 318 -6.70 15.89 3.26
N PHE A 319 -7.70 15.74 4.11
CA PHE A 319 -8.82 16.70 4.17
C PHE A 319 -8.68 17.73 5.28
N HIS A 320 -8.22 17.32 6.48
CA HIS A 320 -8.08 18.24 7.60
C HIS A 320 -7.01 17.79 8.58
N TYR A 321 -6.27 18.78 9.11
CA TYR A 321 -5.28 18.57 10.14
C TYR A 321 -5.93 18.33 11.50
N ASP A 322 -5.63 17.19 12.11
CA ASP A 322 -5.99 16.88 13.50
C ASP A 322 -4.75 16.37 14.26
N PRO A 323 -4.11 17.22 15.09
CA PRO A 323 -2.92 16.83 15.85
C PRO A 323 -3.21 15.78 16.93
N GLN A 324 -4.44 15.66 17.41
CA GLN A 324 -4.78 14.67 18.43
C GLN A 324 -4.81 13.27 17.82
N VAL A 325 -5.40 13.13 16.62
CA VAL A 325 -5.43 11.86 15.88
C VAL A 325 -4.02 11.42 15.49
N ILE A 326 -3.20 12.33 14.96
CA ILE A 326 -1.81 12.04 14.59
C ILE A 326 -0.98 11.71 15.83
N GLY A 327 -1.10 12.50 16.90
CA GLY A 327 -0.40 12.28 18.16
C GLY A 327 -0.79 10.96 18.83
N ALA A 328 -2.06 10.59 18.78
CA ALA A 328 -2.54 9.31 19.28
C ALA A 328 -1.89 8.14 18.53
N ALA A 329 -1.87 8.16 17.19
CA ALA A 329 -1.19 7.13 16.40
C ALA A 329 0.31 7.06 16.72
N LEU A 330 0.98 8.21 16.78
CA LEU A 330 2.42 8.31 17.06
C LEU A 330 2.78 7.81 18.48
N SER A 331 1.88 7.98 19.45
CA SER A 331 2.08 7.51 20.83
C SER A 331 2.13 5.99 20.97
N LEU A 332 1.61 5.25 19.97
CA LEU A 332 1.62 3.78 19.95
C LEU A 332 2.95 3.22 19.42
N LEU A 333 3.74 4.04 18.72
CA LEU A 333 5.02 3.66 18.11
C LEU A 333 6.14 3.71 19.14
N THR A 334 6.10 2.82 20.13
CA THR A 334 7.09 2.72 21.21
C THR A 334 7.99 1.49 21.04
N PRO A 335 9.20 1.49 21.61
CA PRO A 335 10.11 0.35 21.52
C PRO A 335 9.51 -0.96 22.03
N LEU A 336 8.83 -0.92 23.19
CA LEU A 336 8.23 -2.09 23.85
C LEU A 336 7.04 -2.70 23.08
N ARG A 337 6.57 -2.01 22.04
CA ARG A 337 5.49 -2.47 21.16
C ARG A 337 5.98 -2.83 19.76
N ALA A 338 7.29 -2.77 19.53
CA ALA A 338 7.89 -3.06 18.25
C ALA A 338 8.20 -4.55 18.10
N ASN A 339 7.99 -5.08 16.90
CA ASN A 339 8.52 -6.34 16.44
C ASN A 339 9.72 -6.09 15.53
N LEU A 340 10.78 -6.89 15.64
CA LEU A 340 11.99 -6.76 14.82
C LEU A 340 12.13 -7.98 13.90
N LEU A 341 12.21 -7.74 12.59
CA LEU A 341 12.48 -8.77 11.59
C LEU A 341 13.81 -8.44 10.89
N LEU A 342 14.79 -9.34 11.02
CA LEU A 342 16.13 -9.20 10.45
C LEU A 342 16.36 -10.27 9.38
N LEU A 343 16.33 -9.84 8.12
CA LEU A 343 16.58 -10.65 6.93
C LEU A 343 18.06 -10.58 6.58
N SER A 344 18.72 -11.74 6.51
CA SER A 344 20.13 -11.83 6.09
C SER A 344 20.50 -13.26 5.70
N PRO A 345 21.24 -13.46 4.59
CA PRO A 345 21.87 -14.75 4.31
C PRO A 345 22.81 -15.22 5.42
N GLU A 346 23.41 -14.30 6.19
CA GLU A 346 24.29 -14.64 7.33
C GLU A 346 23.56 -15.30 8.51
N ASN A 347 22.23 -15.30 8.50
CA ASN A 347 21.43 -16.04 9.49
C ASN A 347 21.41 -17.57 9.20
N GLU A 348 21.97 -18.02 8.08
CA GLU A 348 22.05 -19.44 7.73
C GLU A 348 22.79 -20.24 8.82
N GLY A 349 22.24 -21.40 9.20
CA GLY A 349 22.74 -22.20 10.31
C GLY A 349 22.37 -21.70 11.72
N ARG A 350 21.79 -20.50 11.87
CA ARG A 350 21.28 -19.97 13.15
C ARG A 350 19.76 -20.07 13.30
N CYS A 351 19.08 -20.52 12.25
CA CYS A 351 17.62 -20.57 12.17
C CYS A 351 17.11 -22.01 12.25
N PRO A 352 16.80 -22.54 13.45
CA PRO A 352 16.37 -23.94 13.62
C PRO A 352 14.90 -24.16 13.24
N LEU A 353 14.09 -23.11 13.25
CA LEU A 353 12.66 -23.20 12.96
C LEU A 353 12.42 -23.12 11.46
N ARG A 354 11.34 -23.75 11.02
CA ARG A 354 10.83 -23.67 9.66
C ARG A 354 9.37 -23.29 9.70
N GLU A 355 9.04 -22.26 8.95
CA GLU A 355 7.65 -21.88 8.69
C GLU A 355 6.99 -23.02 7.88
N LYS A 356 5.73 -23.33 8.21
CA LYS A 356 5.00 -24.52 7.78
C LYS A 356 4.77 -24.57 6.27
N TRP A 357 4.43 -23.45 5.65
CA TRP A 357 3.90 -23.38 4.29
C TRP A 357 4.99 -23.19 3.24
N PHE A 358 5.87 -22.23 3.44
CA PHE A 358 6.95 -21.89 2.52
C PHE A 358 8.28 -22.55 2.89
N GLY A 359 8.36 -23.18 4.07
CA GLY A 359 9.59 -23.80 4.55
C GLY A 359 10.68 -22.78 4.91
N THR A 360 10.29 -21.51 5.09
CA THR A 360 11.22 -20.41 5.38
C THR A 360 11.93 -20.68 6.70
N SER A 361 13.27 -20.69 6.68
CA SER A 361 14.08 -20.88 7.88
C SER A 361 14.14 -19.60 8.71
N TYR A 362 13.79 -19.70 9.99
CA TYR A 362 13.84 -18.58 10.92
C TYR A 362 14.29 -18.97 12.34
N SER A 363 14.67 -17.98 13.14
CA SER A 363 14.77 -18.06 14.61
C SER A 363 13.91 -16.97 15.24
N CYS A 364 13.56 -17.19 16.50
CA CYS A 364 12.85 -16.23 17.32
C CYS A 364 13.60 -16.09 18.65
N GLU A 365 14.00 -14.88 18.97
CA GLU A 365 14.85 -14.51 20.10
C GLU A 365 14.18 -13.38 20.88
N ASP A 366 14.29 -13.41 22.21
CA ASP A 366 13.93 -12.25 23.03
C ASP A 366 14.96 -11.12 22.79
N ILE A 367 14.52 -9.87 22.95
CA ILE A 367 15.42 -8.73 22.82
C ILE A 367 16.40 -8.77 24.00
N PRO A 368 17.72 -8.60 23.78
CA PRO A 368 18.69 -8.62 24.87
C PRO A 368 18.38 -7.56 25.93
N GLU A 369 18.54 -7.93 27.20
CA GLU A 369 18.21 -7.10 28.36
C GLU A 369 18.90 -5.72 28.32
N GLU A 370 20.12 -5.64 27.77
CA GLU A 370 20.85 -4.38 27.58
C GLU A 370 20.09 -3.37 26.69
N TRP A 371 19.37 -3.86 25.67
CA TRP A 371 18.60 -3.04 24.75
C TRP A 371 17.20 -2.76 25.29
N GLU A 372 16.57 -3.74 25.94
CA GLU A 372 15.28 -3.53 26.61
C GLU A 372 15.38 -2.42 27.66
N GLN A 373 16.34 -2.52 28.59
CA GLN A 373 16.54 -1.49 29.63
C GLN A 373 16.84 -0.12 29.02
N ARG A 374 17.63 -0.08 27.94
CA ARG A 374 17.97 1.17 27.25
C ARG A 374 16.77 1.79 26.54
N TRP A 375 15.85 0.98 26.05
CA TRP A 375 14.65 1.43 25.33
C TRP A 375 13.46 1.71 26.25
N GLU A 376 13.44 1.11 27.44
CA GLU A 376 12.51 1.43 28.52
C GLU A 376 12.89 2.74 29.23
N ALA A 377 14.18 3.03 29.34
CA ALA A 377 14.67 4.31 29.84
C ALA A 377 14.27 5.48 28.93
N ASP A 378 14.28 6.71 29.47
CA ASP A 378 14.00 7.90 28.68
C ASP A 378 15.09 8.11 27.63
N LEU A 379 14.77 7.79 26.36
CA LEU A 379 15.69 7.87 25.24
C LEU A 379 16.21 9.30 25.06
N GLU A 380 17.52 9.47 25.15
CA GLU A 380 18.17 10.75 24.83
C GLU A 380 17.95 11.11 23.36
N LEU A 381 17.60 12.36 23.09
CA LEU A 381 17.42 12.86 21.73
C LEU A 381 18.77 12.98 21.03
N ASN A 382 18.84 12.54 19.77
CA ASN A 382 20.02 12.69 18.95
C ASN A 382 20.01 14.07 18.26
N PRO A 383 21.03 14.93 18.44
CA PRO A 383 21.04 16.28 17.89
C PRO A 383 21.13 16.32 16.35
N ASP A 384 21.59 15.24 15.71
CA ASP A 384 21.63 15.13 14.25
C ASP A 384 20.26 14.82 13.65
N LEU A 385 19.28 14.41 14.47
CA LEU A 385 17.92 14.09 14.05
C LEU A 385 16.99 15.28 14.29
N HIS A 386 16.37 15.78 13.22
CA HIS A 386 15.43 16.89 13.29
C HIS A 386 14.42 16.85 12.15
N LEU A 387 13.32 17.59 12.31
CA LEU A 387 12.30 17.71 11.27
C LEU A 387 12.86 18.33 9.98
N PRO A 388 12.26 18.01 8.81
CA PRO A 388 12.64 18.61 7.54
C PRO A 388 12.39 20.12 7.55
N ALA A 389 13.26 20.85 6.86
CA ALA A 389 13.03 22.27 6.57
C ALA A 389 11.83 22.44 5.62
N GLU A 390 11.39 23.69 5.44
CA GLU A 390 10.34 24.03 4.47
C GLU A 390 10.71 23.60 3.06
N ASN A 391 9.80 22.86 2.41
CA ASN A 391 10.00 22.37 1.06
C ASN A 391 9.74 23.49 0.03
N ARG A 392 10.83 24.06 -0.50
CA ARG A 392 10.80 25.13 -1.52
C ARG A 392 10.49 24.66 -2.93
N PHE A 393 10.36 23.34 -3.14
CA PHE A 393 10.11 22.73 -4.45
C PHE A 393 8.64 22.38 -4.70
N ILE A 394 7.75 22.67 -3.74
CA ILE A 394 6.31 22.49 -3.96
C ILE A 394 5.86 23.52 -5.01
N ALA A 395 5.37 23.00 -6.14
CA ALA A 395 4.91 23.84 -7.24
C ALA A 395 3.69 24.67 -6.83
N THR A 396 3.68 25.94 -7.23
CA THR A 396 2.59 26.90 -6.97
C THR A 396 2.04 27.53 -8.26
N ASP A 397 2.82 27.50 -9.34
CA ASP A 397 2.42 27.98 -10.65
C ASP A 397 2.18 26.79 -11.59
N PHE A 398 0.93 26.65 -12.03
CA PHE A 398 0.48 25.61 -12.95
C PHE A 398 -0.02 26.20 -14.27
N ASN A 399 0.31 27.46 -14.56
CA ASN A 399 -0.08 28.09 -15.81
C ASN A 399 0.58 27.41 -17.00
N LEU A 400 -0.24 26.96 -17.96
CA LEU A 400 0.24 26.39 -19.20
C LEU A 400 0.87 27.49 -20.07
N LYS A 401 2.16 27.35 -20.37
CA LYS A 401 2.83 28.25 -21.31
C LYS A 401 2.22 28.11 -22.70
N THR A 402 1.88 29.24 -23.32
CA THR A 402 1.42 29.31 -24.71
C THR A 402 2.48 28.79 -25.67
N SER A 403 2.05 28.22 -26.80
CA SER A 403 3.01 27.73 -27.80
C SER A 403 3.83 28.88 -28.36
N ASP A 404 5.14 28.76 -28.26
CA ASP A 404 6.16 29.63 -28.84
C ASP A 404 6.75 29.04 -30.14
N CYS A 405 6.37 27.81 -30.49
CA CYS A 405 6.77 27.12 -31.71
C CYS A 405 5.55 26.56 -32.49
N PRO A 406 5.70 26.28 -33.79
CA PRO A 406 4.70 25.52 -34.54
C PRO A 406 4.46 24.15 -33.92
N ASP A 407 3.22 23.64 -34.02
CA ASP A 407 2.90 22.29 -33.58
C ASP A 407 3.61 21.26 -34.48
N THR A 408 4.29 20.31 -33.84
CA THR A 408 4.96 19.20 -34.53
C THR A 408 4.41 17.86 -34.05
N GLU A 409 4.25 16.91 -34.97
CA GLU A 409 3.78 15.56 -34.63
C GLU A 409 4.82 14.79 -33.80
N PHE A 410 6.09 14.94 -34.15
CA PHE A 410 7.25 14.30 -33.52
C PHE A 410 8.21 15.33 -32.92
N PRO A 411 9.09 14.93 -31.97
CA PRO A 411 10.17 15.78 -31.49
C PRO A 411 11.04 16.27 -32.64
N VAL A 412 11.31 17.57 -32.65
CA VAL A 412 12.17 18.22 -33.65
C VAL A 412 13.51 18.56 -33.03
N ARG A 413 14.57 18.39 -33.82
CA ARG A 413 15.91 18.77 -33.40
C ARG A 413 16.07 20.27 -33.54
N ILE A 414 16.19 20.96 -32.40
CA ILE A 414 16.29 22.43 -32.32
C ILE A 414 17.73 22.91 -32.17
N LEU A 415 18.64 22.03 -31.72
CA LEU A 415 20.09 22.28 -31.72
C LEU A 415 20.81 21.04 -32.21
N ASP A 416 21.83 21.25 -33.05
CA ASP A 416 22.71 20.21 -33.58
C ASP A 416 24.14 20.77 -33.56
N LEU A 417 24.91 20.37 -32.56
CA LEU A 417 26.29 20.80 -32.35
C LEU A 417 27.20 19.57 -32.29
N GLU A 418 28.52 19.77 -32.46
CA GLU A 418 29.50 18.68 -32.30
C GLU A 418 29.42 18.04 -30.90
N GLN A 419 29.06 18.81 -29.87
CA GLN A 419 28.95 18.35 -28.49
C GLN A 419 27.63 17.63 -28.18
N GLY A 420 26.63 17.68 -29.08
CA GLY A 420 25.35 17.02 -28.86
C GLY A 420 24.18 17.63 -29.63
N ALA A 421 23.03 16.97 -29.50
CA ALA A 421 21.78 17.38 -30.14
C ALA A 421 20.67 17.59 -29.08
N LEU A 422 19.87 18.64 -29.25
CA LEU A 422 18.68 18.90 -28.45
C LEU A 422 17.43 18.65 -29.28
N TRP A 423 16.60 17.74 -28.79
CA TRP A 423 15.29 17.45 -29.35
C TRP A 423 14.22 18.05 -28.46
N TYR A 424 13.27 18.75 -29.06
CA TYR A 424 12.20 19.43 -28.36
C TYR A 424 10.84 19.12 -28.98
N LYS A 425 9.83 18.96 -28.13
CA LYS A 425 8.44 18.89 -28.51
C LYS A 425 7.60 19.55 -27.42
N LYS A 426 6.83 20.56 -27.78
CA LYS A 426 5.80 21.11 -26.89
C LYS A 426 4.64 20.11 -26.80
N ASP A 427 4.17 19.82 -25.59
CA ASP A 427 2.94 19.06 -25.42
C ASP A 427 1.73 19.85 -25.93
N ASN A 428 0.98 19.22 -26.84
CA ASN A 428 -0.27 19.71 -27.37
C ASN A 428 -1.44 18.74 -27.12
N LYS A 429 -1.20 17.63 -26.42
CA LYS A 429 -2.17 16.56 -26.18
C LYS A 429 -2.70 16.57 -24.76
N PHE A 430 -1.81 16.52 -23.78
CA PHE A 430 -2.20 16.27 -22.39
C PHE A 430 -2.57 17.55 -21.65
N LYS A 431 -1.98 18.69 -22.02
CA LYS A 431 -2.25 20.02 -21.46
C LYS A 431 -2.14 20.02 -19.93
N ILE A 432 -1.17 19.26 -19.43
CA ILE A 432 -0.82 19.20 -18.00
C ILE A 432 0.45 20.03 -17.76
N PRO A 433 0.61 20.62 -16.56
CA PRO A 433 1.77 21.43 -16.20
C PRO A 433 2.98 20.55 -15.85
N LYS A 434 3.34 19.62 -16.75
CA LYS A 434 4.48 18.72 -16.62
C LYS A 434 5.40 18.82 -17.83
N GLU A 435 6.67 18.54 -17.60
CA GLU A 435 7.71 18.45 -18.62
C GLU A 435 8.51 17.16 -18.40
N HIS A 436 8.86 16.49 -19.49
CA HIS A 436 9.76 15.35 -19.45
C HIS A 436 11.07 15.72 -20.14
N THR A 437 12.17 15.63 -19.39
CA THR A 437 13.51 15.86 -19.92
C THR A 437 14.30 14.56 -19.89
N TRP A 438 14.81 14.14 -21.05
CA TRP A 438 15.71 12.99 -21.17
C TRP A 438 17.08 13.47 -21.63
N THR A 439 18.13 13.03 -20.93
CA THR A 439 19.51 13.32 -21.31
C THR A 439 20.24 12.01 -21.55
N HIS A 440 20.84 11.88 -22.74
CA HIS A 440 21.70 10.76 -23.07
C HIS A 440 23.13 11.27 -23.22
N LEU A 441 24.03 10.77 -22.38
CA LEU A 441 25.46 11.05 -22.46
C LEU A 441 26.12 9.89 -23.22
N GLY A 442 26.58 10.16 -24.45
CA GLY A 442 27.42 9.22 -25.18
C GLY A 442 28.77 9.11 -24.48
N ILE A 443 29.06 7.94 -23.90
CA ILE A 443 30.36 7.62 -23.30
C ILE A 443 31.26 7.00 -24.35
#